data_AF-A0A1Q3TQY3-F1
#
_entry.id   AF-A0A1Q3TQY3-F1
#
_cell.length_a   1.000
_cell.length_b   1.000
_cell.length_c   1.000
_cell.angle_alpha   90.00
_cell.angle_beta   90.00
_cell.angle_gamma   90.00
#
_symmetry.space_group_name_H-M   'P 1'
#
loop_
_entity.id
_entity.type
_entity.pdbx_description
1 polymer ?
#
loop_
_entity_poly.entity_id
_entity_poly.type
_entity_poly.pdbx_seq_one_letter_code
_entity_poly.pdbx_strand_id
1 'polypeptide(L)'
;MNPISPTPLQHATNHDLEQAAAENHHQLFSLNAISLGGKEVQGEGISWTYIGSTNDSAILFPSLAPHNAGEQLDLIMDQYRQNPPSGAGYWSLYPPKPADIGIRLLARGWQPGWKPCWMAKDMQLAQTDKIDIGELQILADNYTPIHEIKELPYAEDSAYMSNALLKKHPDRAQRFIAFRDKKIIGQCCLFFSTGPYGVAGMYNVGIIPEEQGKGIAKAIVLAACDHAYKKGYRYVMLNANGQGRPVYEKAGFKFISYGITWWLMGDGYIRNAPSPLLIRLAEAIGMGDISALNEIAPSLTTKDLNTPMANKMTWMQLAGHYRQIAAAEWLITHGVNCTALDAWDFGWKEKAAALLAADPNETNRRYYDWGASLLHVAAERGDTDLLRLALTAGPDLLLKDFQHDGTPMDWAMFFKRTDQIELLRNYMNDNV
;
A
#
# COMPACT_ATOMS: atom_id res chain seq x y z
N MET A 1 -36.23 18.03 10.11
CA MET A 1 -35.43 17.14 9.24
C MET A 1 -35.38 15.79 9.92
N ASN A 2 -35.85 14.73 9.26
CA ASN A 2 -35.95 13.39 9.86
C ASN A 2 -34.55 12.87 10.27
N PRO A 3 -34.40 12.29 11.47
CA PRO A 3 -33.18 11.56 11.80
C PRO A 3 -33.16 10.30 10.93
N ILE A 4 -32.21 10.23 10.00
CA ILE A 4 -31.94 9.02 9.23
C ILE A 4 -31.69 7.90 10.26
N SER A 5 -32.52 6.86 10.24
CA SER A 5 -32.38 5.74 11.17
C SER A 5 -30.97 5.13 11.04
N PRO A 6 -30.27 4.87 12.16
CA PRO A 6 -28.85 4.46 12.19
C PRO A 6 -28.69 2.95 11.96
N THR A 7 -29.54 2.33 11.16
CA THR A 7 -29.59 0.86 11.07
C THR A 7 -28.40 0.37 10.26
N PRO A 8 -27.52 -0.48 10.83
CA PRO A 8 -26.41 -1.09 10.09
C PRO A 8 -26.90 -1.86 8.87
N LEU A 9 -26.02 -2.04 7.89
CA LEU A 9 -26.32 -2.77 6.65
C LEU A 9 -26.84 -4.18 6.96
N GLN A 10 -28.05 -4.51 6.46
CA GLN A 10 -28.70 -5.80 6.71
C GLN A 10 -28.74 -6.71 5.48
N HIS A 11 -28.88 -6.17 4.27
CA HIS A 11 -28.86 -6.97 3.04
C HIS A 11 -27.88 -6.30 2.08
N ALA A 12 -26.80 -7.02 1.75
CA ALA A 12 -25.70 -6.45 1.00
C ALA A 12 -25.42 -7.28 -0.26
N THR A 13 -25.35 -6.60 -1.40
CA THR A 13 -24.64 -7.09 -2.57
C THR A 13 -23.13 -6.96 -2.36
N ASN A 14 -22.32 -7.55 -3.24
CA ASN A 14 -20.87 -7.32 -3.21
C ASN A 14 -20.52 -5.83 -3.36
N HIS A 15 -21.29 -5.10 -4.17
CA HIS A 15 -21.08 -3.66 -4.36
C HIS A 15 -21.34 -2.88 -3.05
N ASP A 16 -22.39 -3.23 -2.31
CA ASP A 16 -22.69 -2.59 -1.02
C ASP A 16 -21.56 -2.86 0.00
N LEU A 17 -20.97 -4.05 -0.03
CA LEU A 17 -19.83 -4.38 0.84
C LEU A 17 -18.56 -3.62 0.45
N GLU A 18 -18.31 -3.38 -0.83
CA GLU A 18 -17.21 -2.51 -1.28
C GLU A 18 -17.38 -1.08 -0.75
N GLN A 19 -18.59 -0.52 -0.87
CA GLN A 19 -18.89 0.81 -0.31
C GLN A 19 -18.78 0.83 1.22
N ALA A 20 -19.21 -0.25 1.89
CA ALA A 20 -19.07 -0.38 3.33
C ALA A 20 -17.61 -0.43 3.81
N ALA A 21 -16.70 -1.07 3.04
CA ALA A 21 -15.28 -1.05 3.35
C ALA A 21 -14.71 0.37 3.31
N ALA A 22 -15.03 1.11 2.25
CA ALA A 22 -14.63 2.50 2.06
C ALA A 22 -15.18 3.41 3.17
N GLU A 23 -16.48 3.34 3.43
CA GLU A 23 -17.15 4.17 4.43
C GLU A 23 -16.68 3.87 5.86
N ASN A 24 -16.42 2.60 6.17
CA ASN A 24 -15.90 2.22 7.49
C ASN A 24 -14.51 2.79 7.72
N HIS A 25 -13.60 2.69 6.74
CA HIS A 25 -12.27 3.27 6.84
C HIS A 25 -12.33 4.80 6.89
N HIS A 26 -13.15 5.42 6.04
CA HIS A 26 -13.35 6.87 6.03
C HIS A 26 -13.73 7.39 7.42
N GLN A 27 -14.79 6.84 8.00
CA GLN A 27 -15.23 7.21 9.35
C GLN A 27 -14.19 6.89 10.43
N LEU A 28 -13.45 5.79 10.31
CA LEU A 28 -12.38 5.44 11.25
C LEU A 28 -11.28 6.51 11.25
N PHE A 29 -10.71 6.80 10.09
CA PHE A 29 -9.59 7.74 9.99
C PHE A 29 -10.00 9.16 10.36
N SER A 30 -11.19 9.60 9.94
CA SER A 30 -11.75 10.90 10.33
C SER A 30 -11.92 11.01 11.86
N LEU A 31 -12.60 10.04 12.47
CA LEU A 31 -12.86 10.09 13.92
C LEU A 31 -11.57 9.91 14.74
N ASN A 32 -10.60 9.12 14.25
CA ASN A 32 -9.29 8.99 14.86
C ASN A 32 -8.51 10.31 14.80
N ALA A 33 -8.50 10.99 13.65
CA ALA A 33 -7.87 12.30 13.48
C ALA A 33 -8.44 13.34 14.47
N ILE A 34 -9.76 13.44 14.55
CA ILE A 34 -10.45 14.35 15.50
C ILE A 34 -10.12 13.97 16.95
N SER A 35 -10.08 12.67 17.27
CA SER A 35 -9.76 12.18 18.62
C SER A 35 -8.36 12.57 19.07
N LEU A 36 -7.42 12.68 18.13
CA LEU A 36 -6.04 13.11 18.34
C LEU A 36 -5.84 14.64 18.28
N GLY A 37 -6.93 15.41 18.14
CA GLY A 37 -6.89 16.88 18.05
C GLY A 37 -6.53 17.41 16.66
N GLY A 38 -6.48 16.52 15.66
CA GLY A 38 -6.40 16.85 14.26
C GLY A 38 -7.76 17.22 13.67
N LYS A 39 -7.85 17.15 12.33
CA LYS A 39 -9.07 17.47 11.59
C LYS A 39 -9.21 16.60 10.35
N GLU A 40 -10.44 16.49 9.88
CA GLU A 40 -10.77 16.11 8.50
C GLU A 40 -11.05 17.39 7.71
N VAL A 41 -10.55 17.45 6.48
CA VAL A 41 -10.79 18.51 5.51
C VAL A 41 -11.58 17.91 4.35
N GLN A 42 -12.60 18.64 3.90
CA GLN A 42 -13.46 18.24 2.79
C GLN A 42 -13.11 19.06 1.55
N GLY A 43 -12.96 18.37 0.42
CA GLY A 43 -12.87 18.92 -0.92
C GLY A 43 -14.03 18.45 -1.80
N GLU A 44 -13.92 18.65 -3.10
CA GLU A 44 -14.95 18.24 -4.05
C GLU A 44 -14.78 16.76 -4.41
N GLY A 45 -15.55 15.87 -3.77
CA GLY A 45 -15.47 14.42 -4.02
C GLY A 45 -14.25 13.74 -3.38
N ILE A 46 -13.59 14.41 -2.44
CA ILE A 46 -12.43 13.92 -1.69
C ILE A 46 -12.44 14.46 -0.27
N SER A 47 -11.94 13.68 0.68
CA SER A 47 -11.62 14.15 2.03
C SER A 47 -10.25 13.65 2.45
N TRP A 48 -9.60 14.41 3.33
CA TRP A 48 -8.30 14.03 3.88
C TRP A 48 -8.16 14.48 5.32
N THR A 49 -7.34 13.76 6.07
CA THR A 49 -7.04 14.08 7.46
C THR A 49 -5.75 14.88 7.57
N TYR A 50 -5.61 15.56 8.70
CA TYR A 50 -4.35 16.13 9.17
C TYR A 50 -4.28 15.97 10.70
N ILE A 51 -3.22 15.32 11.19
CA ILE A 51 -3.05 14.96 12.61
C ILE A 51 -1.69 15.42 13.15
N GLY A 52 -1.16 16.53 12.61
CA GLY A 52 0.15 17.06 12.98
C GLY A 52 1.32 16.37 12.29
N SER A 53 2.53 16.78 12.64
CA SER A 53 3.78 16.35 11.98
C SER A 53 4.33 15.00 12.44
N THR A 54 3.73 14.38 13.46
CA THR A 54 4.20 13.13 14.06
C THR A 54 3.35 11.92 13.66
N ASN A 55 2.23 12.12 12.97
CA ASN A 55 1.29 11.07 12.60
C ASN A 55 0.98 11.12 11.11
N ASP A 56 0.76 9.94 10.54
CA ASP A 56 0.41 9.83 9.14
C ASP A 56 -1.01 10.33 8.92
N SER A 57 -1.15 11.12 7.85
CA SER A 57 -2.44 11.56 7.35
C SER A 57 -3.01 10.57 6.35
N ALA A 58 -4.27 10.73 5.98
CA ALA A 58 -4.93 9.83 5.04
C ALA A 58 -5.89 10.58 4.13
N ILE A 59 -5.88 10.23 2.84
CA ILE A 59 -6.88 10.61 1.84
C ILE A 59 -7.86 9.44 1.75
N LEU A 60 -9.14 9.73 1.94
CA LEU A 60 -10.12 8.74 2.32
C LEU A 60 -11.10 8.43 1.18
N PHE A 61 -10.83 7.33 0.46
CA PHE A 61 -11.73 6.74 -0.56
C PHE A 61 -12.42 7.77 -1.47
N PRO A 62 -11.65 8.65 -2.12
CA PRO A 62 -12.21 9.71 -2.95
C PRO A 62 -12.96 9.16 -4.16
N SER A 63 -13.96 9.91 -4.58
CA SER A 63 -14.73 9.71 -5.80
C SER A 63 -14.62 10.97 -6.66
N LEU A 64 -13.42 11.19 -7.19
CA LEU A 64 -13.09 12.34 -8.04
C LEU A 64 -13.59 12.14 -9.47
N ALA A 65 -13.93 13.25 -10.13
CA ALA A 65 -14.16 13.27 -11.56
C ALA A 65 -12.84 13.58 -12.28
N PRO A 66 -12.63 13.11 -13.53
CA PRO A 66 -11.38 13.38 -14.25
C PRO A 66 -11.02 14.87 -14.35
N HIS A 67 -12.02 15.76 -14.45
CA HIS A 67 -11.79 17.20 -14.61
C HIS A 67 -11.38 17.91 -13.32
N ASN A 68 -11.74 17.39 -12.13
CA ASN A 68 -11.43 18.03 -10.85
C ASN A 68 -10.28 17.33 -10.08
N ALA A 69 -9.90 16.11 -10.49
CA ALA A 69 -8.92 15.32 -9.77
C ALA A 69 -7.55 16.01 -9.59
N GLY A 70 -7.04 16.68 -10.63
CA GLY A 70 -5.76 17.40 -10.56
C GLY A 70 -5.80 18.55 -9.55
N GLU A 71 -6.82 19.39 -9.65
CA GLU A 71 -7.01 20.56 -8.78
C GLU A 71 -7.15 20.15 -7.31
N GLN A 72 -7.96 19.14 -7.02
CA GLN A 72 -8.14 18.65 -5.66
C GLN A 72 -6.84 18.07 -5.06
N LEU A 73 -6.03 17.38 -5.87
CA LEU A 73 -4.72 16.92 -5.42
C LEU A 73 -3.76 18.08 -5.17
N ASP A 74 -3.78 19.13 -6.01
CA ASP A 74 -2.94 20.32 -5.82
C ASP A 74 -3.27 21.03 -4.50
N LEU A 75 -4.56 21.15 -4.16
CA LEU A 75 -5.00 21.69 -2.87
C LEU A 75 -4.46 20.90 -1.67
N ILE A 76 -4.49 19.57 -1.74
CA ILE A 76 -3.96 18.69 -0.69
C ILE A 76 -2.45 18.88 -0.56
N MET A 77 -1.74 18.88 -1.70
CA MET A 77 -0.28 19.04 -1.71
C MET A 77 0.15 20.39 -1.16
N ASP A 78 -0.57 21.48 -1.48
CA ASP A 78 -0.27 22.80 -0.95
C ASP A 78 -0.47 22.86 0.57
N GLN A 79 -1.54 22.24 1.09
CA GLN A 79 -1.74 22.13 2.53
C GLN A 79 -0.65 21.31 3.22
N TYR A 80 -0.26 20.16 2.66
CA TYR A 80 0.80 19.32 3.22
C TYR A 80 2.20 19.92 3.07
N ARG A 81 2.43 20.84 2.14
CA ARG A 81 3.68 21.62 2.10
C ARG A 81 3.70 22.73 3.15
N GLN A 82 2.57 23.37 3.39
CA GLN A 82 2.44 24.39 4.44
C GLN A 82 2.49 23.79 5.85
N ASN A 83 1.87 22.61 6.03
CA ASN A 83 1.79 21.89 7.30
C ASN A 83 2.10 20.41 7.06
N PRO A 84 3.39 20.02 7.05
CA PRO A 84 3.80 18.66 6.75
C PRO A 84 3.32 17.62 7.78
N PRO A 85 2.63 16.54 7.35
CA PRO A 85 2.48 15.34 8.18
C PRO A 85 3.78 14.52 8.20
N SER A 86 3.85 13.46 9.02
CA SER A 86 4.97 12.49 8.94
C SER A 86 4.97 11.71 7.62
N GLY A 87 3.78 11.53 7.05
CA GLY A 87 3.50 10.88 5.79
C GLY A 87 2.01 10.95 5.49
N ALA A 88 1.59 10.45 4.33
CA ALA A 88 0.17 10.31 4.03
C ALA A 88 -0.14 9.07 3.18
N GLY A 89 -1.26 8.40 3.48
CA GLY A 89 -1.77 7.29 2.66
C GLY A 89 -2.98 7.72 1.83
N TYR A 90 -2.94 7.48 0.52
CA TYR A 90 -4.10 7.59 -0.36
C TYR A 90 -4.78 6.24 -0.48
N TRP A 91 -6.03 6.14 -0.06
CA TRP A 91 -6.79 4.89 -0.06
C TRP A 91 -7.89 4.93 -1.12
N SER A 92 -7.99 3.89 -1.95
CA SER A 92 -9.06 3.77 -2.94
C SER A 92 -9.57 2.34 -3.05
N LEU A 93 -10.82 2.19 -3.50
CA LEU A 93 -11.33 0.92 -4.01
C LEU A 93 -10.64 0.59 -5.34
N TYR A 94 -10.72 -0.67 -5.76
CA TYR A 94 -10.21 -1.10 -7.07
C TYR A 94 -11.39 -1.45 -8.01
N PRO A 95 -11.41 -0.94 -9.26
CA PRO A 95 -10.48 0.03 -9.83
C PRO A 95 -10.64 1.42 -9.21
N PRO A 96 -9.55 2.21 -9.11
CA PRO A 96 -9.62 3.56 -8.57
C PRO A 96 -10.39 4.49 -9.51
N LYS A 97 -10.95 5.58 -8.96
CA LYS A 97 -11.69 6.59 -9.73
C LYS A 97 -11.13 8.00 -9.46
N PRO A 98 -10.75 8.75 -10.50
CA PRO A 98 -10.70 8.35 -11.91
C PRO A 98 -9.60 7.30 -12.19
N ALA A 99 -9.68 6.62 -13.34
CA ALA A 99 -8.76 5.52 -13.66
C ALA A 99 -7.28 5.96 -13.76
N ASP A 100 -7.04 7.22 -14.07
CA ASP A 100 -5.73 7.87 -14.19
C ASP A 100 -5.21 8.45 -12.87
N ILE A 101 -5.93 8.28 -11.74
CA ILE A 101 -5.55 8.92 -10.47
C ILE A 101 -4.16 8.52 -9.99
N GLY A 102 -3.75 7.27 -10.25
CA GLY A 102 -2.40 6.81 -9.95
C GLY A 102 -1.35 7.66 -10.66
N ILE A 103 -1.56 8.01 -11.93
CA ILE A 103 -0.64 8.84 -12.71
C ILE A 103 -0.53 10.23 -12.06
N ARG A 104 -1.67 10.82 -11.73
CA ARG A 104 -1.77 12.16 -11.12
C ARG A 104 -1.12 12.23 -9.73
N LEU A 105 -1.20 11.15 -8.97
CA LEU A 105 -0.52 11.00 -7.67
C LEU A 105 1.00 10.91 -7.85
N LEU A 106 1.48 10.04 -8.75
CA LEU A 106 2.93 9.92 -9.02
C LEU A 106 3.52 11.25 -9.50
N ALA A 107 2.79 11.99 -10.35
CA ALA A 107 3.17 13.33 -10.81
C ALA A 107 3.41 14.34 -9.68
N ARG A 108 2.83 14.09 -8.50
CA ARG A 108 2.89 14.96 -7.31
C ARG A 108 3.81 14.43 -6.21
N GLY A 109 4.56 13.35 -6.48
CA GLY A 109 5.52 12.79 -5.54
C GLY A 109 4.99 11.66 -4.65
N TRP A 110 3.78 11.18 -4.90
CA TRP A 110 3.28 9.95 -4.28
C TRP A 110 3.99 8.73 -4.87
N GLN A 111 4.01 7.64 -4.12
CA GLN A 111 4.61 6.36 -4.49
C GLN A 111 3.54 5.27 -4.55
N PRO A 112 3.66 4.27 -5.44
CA PRO A 112 2.76 3.12 -5.43
C PRO A 112 2.77 2.42 -4.07
N GLY A 113 1.59 2.09 -3.56
CA GLY A 113 1.42 1.30 -2.35
C GLY A 113 1.05 -0.15 -2.64
N TRP A 114 0.41 -0.77 -1.67
CA TRP A 114 -0.06 -2.16 -1.74
C TRP A 114 -1.56 -2.22 -2.06
N LYS A 115 -2.05 -3.43 -2.33
CA LYS A 115 -3.47 -3.71 -2.63
C LYS A 115 -4.14 -4.35 -1.41
N PRO A 116 -4.99 -3.61 -0.66
CA PRO A 116 -5.82 -4.20 0.38
C PRO A 116 -6.72 -5.32 -0.16
N CYS A 117 -6.80 -6.44 0.55
CA CYS A 117 -7.73 -7.53 0.24
C CYS A 117 -8.94 -7.42 1.16
N TRP A 118 -10.04 -6.82 0.69
CA TRP A 118 -11.26 -6.68 1.47
C TRP A 118 -11.98 -8.02 1.61
N MET A 119 -12.33 -8.36 2.84
CA MET A 119 -13.08 -9.55 3.17
C MET A 119 -14.25 -9.21 4.09
N ALA A 120 -15.36 -9.92 3.94
CA ALA A 120 -16.53 -9.78 4.79
C ALA A 120 -17.02 -11.11 5.32
N LYS A 121 -17.57 -11.10 6.52
CA LYS A 121 -18.33 -12.20 7.11
C LYS A 121 -19.76 -11.76 7.37
N ASP A 122 -20.71 -12.50 6.82
CA ASP A 122 -22.12 -12.37 7.15
C ASP A 122 -22.43 -13.22 8.38
N MET A 123 -22.78 -12.56 9.48
CA MET A 123 -23.03 -13.21 10.77
C MET A 123 -24.37 -13.96 10.81
N GLN A 124 -25.32 -13.68 9.90
CA GLN A 124 -26.57 -14.43 9.85
C GLN A 124 -26.39 -15.85 9.28
N LEU A 125 -25.38 -16.03 8.42
CA LEU A 125 -25.06 -17.32 7.78
C LEU A 125 -23.93 -18.08 8.50
N ALA A 126 -23.37 -17.49 9.56
CA ALA A 126 -22.23 -18.05 10.27
C ALA A 126 -22.69 -19.16 11.23
N GLN A 127 -22.06 -20.34 11.14
CA GLN A 127 -22.15 -21.34 12.19
C GLN A 127 -21.29 -20.90 13.39
N THR A 128 -21.82 -21.08 14.59
CA THR A 128 -21.09 -20.85 15.84
C THR A 128 -20.21 -22.05 16.16
N ASP A 129 -19.01 -22.08 15.57
CA ASP A 129 -17.97 -23.00 16.03
C ASP A 129 -17.62 -22.63 17.48
N LYS A 130 -17.99 -23.48 18.44
CA LYS A 130 -17.39 -23.41 19.78
C LYS A 130 -15.96 -23.90 19.64
N ILE A 131 -15.00 -22.97 19.67
CA ILE A 131 -13.59 -23.31 19.77
C ILE A 131 -13.29 -23.54 21.25
N ASP A 132 -12.84 -24.74 21.60
CA ASP A 132 -12.18 -24.98 22.88
C ASP A 132 -10.80 -24.33 22.83
N ILE A 133 -10.60 -23.31 23.64
CA ILE A 133 -9.41 -22.45 23.65
C ILE A 133 -8.59 -22.59 24.94
N GLY A 134 -8.88 -23.62 25.76
CA GLY A 134 -8.21 -23.81 27.05
C GLY A 134 -8.40 -22.61 27.98
N GLU A 135 -7.35 -22.23 28.72
CA GLU A 135 -7.35 -21.08 29.66
C GLU A 135 -7.28 -19.69 28.98
N LEU A 136 -7.59 -19.59 27.69
CA LEU A 136 -7.58 -18.32 26.97
C LEU A 136 -8.77 -17.45 27.40
N GLN A 137 -8.49 -16.26 27.93
CA GLN A 137 -9.50 -15.25 28.23
C GLN A 137 -9.46 -14.14 27.18
N ILE A 138 -10.60 -13.79 26.59
CA ILE A 138 -10.70 -12.66 25.65
C ILE A 138 -11.64 -11.62 26.25
N LEU A 139 -11.13 -10.41 26.48
CA LEU A 139 -11.87 -9.32 27.11
C LEU A 139 -12.04 -8.14 26.16
N ALA A 140 -13.24 -7.57 26.14
CA ALA A 140 -13.50 -6.27 25.53
C ALA A 140 -12.99 -5.17 26.48
N ASP A 141 -11.83 -4.57 26.17
CA ASP A 141 -11.11 -3.67 27.06
C ASP A 141 -10.36 -2.57 26.29
N ASN A 142 -10.81 -1.32 26.45
CA ASN A 142 -10.23 -0.12 25.83
C ASN A 142 -9.18 0.57 26.72
N TYR A 143 -8.96 0.12 27.95
CA TYR A 143 -8.21 0.83 28.98
C TYR A 143 -6.88 0.18 29.32
N THR A 144 -6.78 -1.15 29.22
CA THR A 144 -5.52 -1.85 29.48
C THR A 144 -4.42 -1.37 28.54
N PRO A 145 -3.27 -0.90 29.09
CA PRO A 145 -2.14 -0.46 28.29
C PRO A 145 -1.47 -1.66 27.64
N ILE A 146 -1.28 -1.58 26.32
CA ILE A 146 -0.60 -2.62 25.53
C ILE A 146 0.70 -2.13 24.90
N HIS A 147 0.93 -0.81 24.87
CA HIS A 147 2.06 -0.16 24.22
C HIS A 147 3.42 -0.57 24.79
N GLU A 148 3.46 -1.06 26.02
CA GLU A 148 4.68 -1.57 26.66
C GLU A 148 5.08 -2.97 26.16
N ILE A 149 4.18 -3.67 25.46
CA ILE A 149 4.40 -5.04 24.96
C ILE A 149 5.01 -4.97 23.57
N LYS A 150 6.35 -4.87 23.51
CA LYS A 150 7.11 -4.67 22.26
C LYS A 150 6.83 -5.73 21.19
N GLU A 151 6.59 -6.97 21.59
CA GLU A 151 6.37 -8.09 20.67
C GLU A 151 4.93 -8.19 20.16
N LEU A 152 3.99 -7.43 20.75
CA LEU A 152 2.60 -7.45 20.34
C LEU A 152 2.43 -6.59 19.07
N PRO A 153 2.01 -7.17 17.93
CA PRO A 153 1.78 -6.39 16.73
C PRO A 153 0.70 -5.32 16.95
N TYR A 154 0.91 -4.14 16.37
CA TYR A 154 -0.02 -2.99 16.46
C TYR A 154 -0.23 -2.46 17.88
N ALA A 155 0.73 -2.63 18.79
CA ALA A 155 0.67 -2.11 20.16
C ALA A 155 0.90 -0.58 20.24
N GLU A 156 1.56 0.00 19.23
CA GLU A 156 1.78 1.44 19.14
C GLU A 156 0.48 2.23 18.90
N ASP A 157 0.43 3.47 19.42
CA ASP A 157 -0.73 4.34 19.28
C ASP A 157 -0.94 4.87 17.85
N SER A 158 0.11 4.80 17.03
CA SER A 158 0.17 5.13 15.61
C SER A 158 -0.52 4.09 14.71
N ALA A 159 -0.91 2.94 15.25
CA ALA A 159 -1.71 1.95 14.51
C ALA A 159 -3.09 2.52 14.11
N TYR A 160 -3.90 1.73 13.40
CA TYR A 160 -5.18 2.21 12.82
C TYR A 160 -6.17 2.82 13.83
N MET A 161 -6.11 2.43 15.11
CA MET A 161 -6.95 2.97 16.18
C MET A 161 -6.09 3.43 17.35
N SER A 162 -6.12 4.74 17.61
CA SER A 162 -5.46 5.33 18.78
C SER A 162 -6.21 5.01 20.07
N ASN A 163 -5.49 5.05 21.19
CA ASN A 163 -6.06 4.99 22.53
C ASN A 163 -6.99 6.20 22.79
N ALA A 164 -6.74 7.35 22.15
CA ALA A 164 -7.63 8.50 22.25
C ALA A 164 -9.03 8.20 21.67
N LEU A 165 -9.09 7.58 20.50
CA LEU A 165 -10.34 7.13 19.88
C LEU A 165 -11.07 6.10 20.76
N LEU A 166 -10.36 5.07 21.22
CA LEU A 166 -10.94 4.01 22.05
C LEU A 166 -11.54 4.53 23.37
N LYS A 167 -10.92 5.55 23.98
CA LYS A 167 -11.40 6.15 25.24
C LYS A 167 -12.53 7.16 25.02
N LYS A 168 -12.46 7.98 23.97
CA LYS A 168 -13.44 9.04 23.70
C LYS A 168 -14.72 8.52 23.04
N HIS A 169 -14.63 7.44 22.26
CA HIS A 169 -15.74 6.89 21.48
C HIS A 169 -15.90 5.38 21.66
N PRO A 170 -16.13 4.88 22.90
CA PRO A 170 -16.31 3.45 23.17
C PRO A 170 -17.58 2.85 22.52
N ASP A 171 -18.52 3.69 22.11
CA ASP A 171 -19.68 3.29 21.32
C ASP A 171 -19.31 2.97 19.86
N ARG A 172 -18.29 3.65 19.33
CA ARG A 172 -17.76 3.53 17.95
C ARG A 172 -16.55 2.63 17.82
N ALA A 173 -15.77 2.42 18.88
CA ALA A 173 -14.53 1.64 18.85
C ALA A 173 -14.36 0.73 20.07
N GLN A 174 -14.00 -0.53 19.83
CA GLN A 174 -13.81 -1.54 20.88
C GLN A 174 -12.56 -2.39 20.62
N ARG A 175 -11.61 -2.39 21.56
CA ARG A 175 -10.47 -3.31 21.59
C ARG A 175 -10.84 -4.60 22.30
N PHE A 176 -10.30 -5.70 21.82
CA PHE A 176 -10.32 -7.02 22.44
C PHE A 176 -8.89 -7.42 22.76
N ILE A 177 -8.65 -7.91 23.97
CA ILE A 177 -7.34 -8.35 24.45
C ILE A 177 -7.45 -9.82 24.85
N ALA A 178 -6.52 -10.63 24.34
CA ALA A 178 -6.37 -12.02 24.71
C ALA A 178 -5.34 -12.18 25.81
N PHE A 179 -5.72 -12.90 26.86
CA PHE A 179 -4.88 -13.25 27.99
C PHE A 179 -4.71 -14.76 28.10
N ARG A 180 -3.49 -15.19 28.44
CA ARG A 180 -3.19 -16.53 28.94
C ARG A 180 -2.23 -16.40 30.10
N ASP A 181 -2.50 -17.07 31.21
CA ASP A 181 -1.71 -16.96 32.44
C ASP A 181 -1.49 -15.50 32.88
N LYS A 182 -2.52 -14.66 32.72
CA LYS A 182 -2.50 -13.20 32.98
C LYS A 182 -1.55 -12.38 32.08
N LYS A 183 -0.90 -12.99 31.08
CA LYS A 183 -0.10 -12.29 30.07
C LYS A 183 -0.95 -11.94 28.87
N ILE A 184 -0.74 -10.75 28.33
CA ILE A 184 -1.36 -10.31 27.08
C ILE A 184 -0.61 -10.97 25.93
N ILE A 185 -1.33 -11.71 25.09
CA ILE A 185 -0.74 -12.48 23.99
C ILE A 185 -1.29 -12.11 22.62
N GLY A 186 -2.35 -11.29 22.59
CA GLY A 186 -2.96 -10.90 21.33
C GLY A 186 -3.99 -9.80 21.50
N GLN A 187 -4.34 -9.17 20.37
CA GLN A 187 -5.38 -8.16 20.30
C GLN A 187 -6.12 -8.17 18.96
N CYS A 188 -7.28 -7.54 18.94
CA CYS A 188 -7.88 -6.93 17.75
C CYS A 188 -8.73 -5.73 18.18
N CYS A 189 -9.14 -4.91 17.23
CA CYS A 189 -10.12 -3.85 17.49
C CYS A 189 -11.25 -3.89 16.47
N LEU A 190 -12.43 -3.43 16.88
CA LEU A 190 -13.58 -3.16 16.02
C LEU A 190 -13.83 -1.66 15.94
N PHE A 191 -14.12 -1.18 14.74
CA PHE A 191 -14.69 0.13 14.49
C PHE A 191 -16.07 -0.02 13.87
N PHE A 192 -17.07 0.59 14.50
CA PHE A 192 -18.47 0.52 14.13
C PHE A 192 -18.83 1.73 13.28
N SER A 193 -18.99 1.57 11.97
CA SER A 193 -19.45 2.65 11.09
C SER A 193 -20.96 2.79 11.11
N THR A 194 -21.44 4.02 10.94
CA THR A 194 -22.87 4.34 10.91
C THR A 194 -23.35 4.65 9.50
N GLY A 195 -24.67 4.74 9.32
CA GLY A 195 -25.27 5.09 8.02
C GLY A 195 -25.64 3.85 7.19
N PRO A 196 -26.05 4.04 5.92
CA PRO A 196 -26.61 2.97 5.09
C PRO A 196 -25.62 1.82 4.82
N TYR A 197 -24.31 2.11 4.87
CA TYR A 197 -23.24 1.12 4.73
C TYR A 197 -22.58 0.76 6.08
N GLY A 198 -23.29 0.95 7.20
CA GLY A 198 -22.76 0.69 8.54
C GLY A 198 -22.38 -0.78 8.75
N VAL A 199 -21.11 -1.03 9.07
CA VAL A 199 -20.53 -2.36 9.32
C VAL A 199 -19.57 -2.30 10.50
N ALA A 200 -19.24 -3.47 11.07
CA ALA A 200 -18.15 -3.59 12.04
C ALA A 200 -16.84 -3.88 11.30
N GLY A 201 -15.97 -2.89 11.16
CA GLY A 201 -14.63 -3.07 10.61
C GLY A 201 -13.68 -3.61 11.68
N MET A 202 -12.90 -4.64 11.36
CA MET A 202 -11.94 -5.27 12.25
C MET A 202 -10.52 -4.91 11.82
N TYR A 203 -9.72 -4.48 12.80
CA TYR A 203 -8.37 -3.97 12.62
C TYR A 203 -7.43 -4.50 13.70
N ASN A 204 -6.14 -4.25 13.55
CA ASN A 204 -5.10 -4.52 14.54
C ASN A 204 -5.10 -5.96 15.07
N VAL A 205 -5.43 -6.96 14.23
CA VAL A 205 -5.36 -8.37 14.62
C VAL A 205 -3.89 -8.76 14.73
N GLY A 206 -3.41 -9.00 15.95
CA GLY A 206 -2.01 -9.29 16.22
C GLY A 206 -1.85 -10.28 17.36
N ILE A 207 -0.93 -11.23 17.20
CA ILE A 207 -0.55 -12.24 18.20
C ILE A 207 0.96 -12.20 18.37
N ILE A 208 1.45 -12.26 19.62
CA ILE A 208 2.89 -12.33 19.90
C ILE A 208 3.53 -13.56 19.24
N PRO A 209 4.77 -13.49 18.74
CA PRO A 209 5.40 -14.55 17.94
C PRO A 209 5.33 -15.95 18.57
N GLU A 210 5.55 -16.07 19.88
CA GLU A 210 5.63 -17.33 20.64
C GLU A 210 4.27 -18.04 20.76
N GLU A 211 3.19 -17.31 20.46
CA GLU A 211 1.81 -17.77 20.58
C GLU A 211 1.13 -17.98 19.21
N GLN A 212 1.84 -17.70 18.12
CA GLN A 212 1.34 -17.94 16.77
C GLN A 212 1.16 -19.43 16.46
N GLY A 213 0.27 -19.76 15.51
CA GLY A 213 -0.01 -21.14 15.11
C GLY A 213 -0.92 -21.94 16.06
N LYS A 214 -1.33 -21.38 17.20
CA LYS A 214 -2.15 -22.07 18.22
C LYS A 214 -3.65 -21.75 18.15
N GLY A 215 -4.13 -21.20 17.03
CA GLY A 215 -5.56 -20.87 16.83
C GLY A 215 -6.07 -19.60 17.52
N ILE A 216 -5.22 -18.88 18.27
CA ILE A 216 -5.61 -17.71 19.08
C ILE A 216 -6.17 -16.58 18.20
N ALA A 217 -5.55 -16.30 17.05
CA ALA A 217 -6.05 -15.29 16.12
C ALA A 217 -7.50 -15.58 15.68
N LYS A 218 -7.82 -16.85 15.33
CA LYS A 218 -9.18 -17.26 14.98
C LYS A 218 -10.13 -17.04 16.17
N ALA A 219 -9.72 -17.37 17.39
CA ALA A 219 -10.53 -17.19 18.58
C ALA A 219 -10.88 -15.72 18.86
N ILE A 220 -9.90 -14.82 18.80
CA ILE A 220 -10.10 -13.37 18.98
C ILE A 220 -11.04 -12.83 17.89
N VAL A 221 -10.80 -13.20 16.63
CA VAL A 221 -11.65 -12.79 15.50
C VAL A 221 -13.11 -13.22 15.72
N LEU A 222 -13.35 -14.47 16.12
CA LEU A 222 -14.71 -14.95 16.37
C LEU A 222 -15.39 -14.27 17.57
N ALA A 223 -14.65 -14.01 18.65
CA ALA A 223 -15.16 -13.29 19.81
C ALA A 223 -15.57 -11.84 19.44
N ALA A 224 -14.74 -11.15 18.65
CA ALA A 224 -15.07 -9.84 18.13
C ALA A 224 -16.28 -9.87 17.19
N CYS A 225 -16.36 -10.87 16.30
CA CYS A 225 -17.54 -11.06 15.44
C CYS A 225 -18.84 -11.24 16.24
N ASP A 226 -18.81 -12.07 17.29
CA ASP A 226 -19.98 -12.29 18.17
C ASP A 226 -20.37 -10.99 18.90
N HIS A 227 -19.40 -10.21 19.38
CA HIS A 227 -19.67 -8.91 19.97
C HIS A 227 -20.32 -7.94 18.96
N ALA A 228 -19.80 -7.85 17.74
CA ALA A 228 -20.37 -7.02 16.69
C ALA A 228 -21.83 -7.41 16.39
N TYR A 229 -22.10 -8.70 16.29
CA TYR A 229 -23.44 -9.23 16.04
C TYR A 229 -24.42 -8.90 17.17
N LYS A 230 -24.00 -9.09 18.43
CA LYS A 230 -24.79 -8.70 19.61
C LYS A 230 -25.06 -7.19 19.68
N LYS A 231 -24.19 -6.36 19.10
CA LYS A 231 -24.36 -4.91 18.96
C LYS A 231 -25.26 -4.52 17.76
N GLY A 232 -25.75 -5.48 16.99
CA GLY A 232 -26.68 -5.28 15.85
C GLY A 232 -26.02 -5.19 14.48
N TYR A 233 -24.71 -5.44 14.37
CA TYR A 233 -24.00 -5.44 13.08
C TYR A 233 -24.03 -6.83 12.46
N ARG A 234 -24.69 -6.96 11.30
CA ARG A 234 -24.74 -8.23 10.56
C ARG A 234 -23.41 -8.56 9.87
N TYR A 235 -22.72 -7.55 9.33
CA TYR A 235 -21.49 -7.75 8.59
C TYR A 235 -20.28 -7.27 9.39
N VAL A 236 -19.26 -8.13 9.42
CA VAL A 236 -17.93 -7.81 9.92
C VAL A 236 -16.97 -7.78 8.74
N MET A 237 -16.17 -6.73 8.61
CA MET A 237 -15.27 -6.51 7.47
C MET A 237 -13.85 -6.29 7.91
N LEU A 238 -12.88 -6.66 7.07
CA LEU A 238 -11.45 -6.42 7.30
C LEU A 238 -10.69 -6.37 5.98
N ASN A 239 -9.46 -5.86 6.01
CA ASN A 239 -8.47 -6.16 4.99
C ASN A 239 -7.51 -7.26 5.47
N ALA A 240 -7.15 -8.17 4.57
CA ALA A 240 -6.20 -9.24 4.86
C ALA A 240 -4.85 -9.00 4.16
N ASN A 241 -3.75 -9.29 4.86
CA ASN A 241 -2.45 -9.54 4.24
C ASN A 241 -2.31 -11.04 3.90
N GLY A 242 -1.20 -11.43 3.25
CA GLY A 242 -0.97 -12.81 2.84
C GLY A 242 -0.96 -13.82 4.00
N GLN A 243 -0.51 -13.41 5.19
CA GLN A 243 -0.48 -14.26 6.39
C GLN A 243 -1.85 -14.37 7.07
N GLY A 244 -2.63 -13.29 7.09
CA GLY A 244 -3.94 -13.21 7.75
C GLY A 244 -5.06 -13.85 6.94
N ARG A 245 -5.01 -13.77 5.61
CA ARG A 245 -6.09 -14.26 4.74
C ARG A 245 -6.51 -15.72 5.03
N PRO A 246 -5.59 -16.71 5.16
CA PRO A 246 -5.99 -18.07 5.50
C PRO A 246 -6.69 -18.21 6.86
N VAL A 247 -6.37 -17.35 7.83
CA VAL A 247 -7.04 -17.32 9.14
C VAL A 247 -8.48 -16.85 8.99
N TYR A 248 -8.70 -15.78 8.22
CA TYR A 248 -10.02 -15.19 8.02
C TYR A 248 -10.93 -16.08 7.17
N GLU A 249 -10.41 -16.74 6.13
CA GLU A 249 -11.16 -17.72 5.33
C GLU A 249 -11.65 -18.88 6.23
N LYS A 250 -10.78 -19.41 7.11
CA LYS A 250 -11.14 -20.43 8.11
C LYS A 250 -12.09 -19.92 9.19
N ALA A 251 -12.21 -18.61 9.37
CA ALA A 251 -13.18 -17.97 10.26
C ALA A 251 -14.50 -17.64 9.55
N GLY A 252 -14.63 -17.97 8.25
CA GLY A 252 -15.85 -17.78 7.46
C GLY A 252 -15.94 -16.44 6.72
N PHE A 253 -14.84 -15.66 6.66
CA PHE A 253 -14.78 -14.47 5.83
C PHE A 253 -14.62 -14.85 4.36
N LYS A 254 -15.29 -14.12 3.48
CA LYS A 254 -15.21 -14.27 2.03
C LYS A 254 -14.53 -13.06 1.42
N PHE A 255 -13.72 -13.30 0.39
CA PHE A 255 -13.15 -12.24 -0.45
C PHE A 255 -14.27 -11.41 -1.10
N ILE A 256 -14.13 -10.09 -1.06
CA ILE A 256 -15.07 -9.14 -1.68
C ILE A 256 -14.39 -8.49 -2.89
N SER A 257 -13.32 -7.76 -2.64
CA SER A 257 -12.61 -7.01 -3.68
C SER A 257 -11.20 -6.66 -3.21
N TYR A 258 -10.42 -6.06 -4.12
CA TYR A 258 -9.18 -5.39 -3.74
C TYR A 258 -9.41 -3.88 -3.60
N GLY A 259 -8.57 -3.24 -2.81
CA GLY A 259 -8.31 -1.81 -2.89
C GLY A 259 -6.98 -1.54 -3.58
N ILE A 260 -6.59 -0.28 -3.59
CA ILE A 260 -5.25 0.16 -3.99
C ILE A 260 -4.85 1.37 -3.13
N THR A 261 -3.55 1.46 -2.81
CA THR A 261 -3.00 2.56 -2.02
C THR A 261 -1.84 3.24 -2.73
N TRP A 262 -1.58 4.50 -2.35
CA TRP A 262 -0.36 5.24 -2.65
C TRP A 262 0.13 5.92 -1.39
N TRP A 263 1.43 6.14 -1.28
CA TRP A 263 2.04 6.69 -0.09
C TRP A 263 2.86 7.93 -0.41
N LEU A 264 2.63 8.98 0.36
CA LEU A 264 3.47 10.17 0.39
C LEU A 264 4.45 9.99 1.55
N MET A 265 5.71 9.69 1.22
CA MET A 265 6.74 9.33 2.19
C MET A 265 7.92 10.28 2.10
N GLY A 266 8.52 10.58 3.26
CA GLY A 266 9.66 11.47 3.36
C GLY A 266 9.32 12.91 2.96
N ASP A 267 10.36 13.71 2.74
CA ASP A 267 10.25 15.15 2.48
C ASP A 267 10.45 15.51 0.99
N GLY A 268 10.52 14.51 0.10
CA GLY A 268 10.79 14.72 -1.32
C GLY A 268 9.78 15.63 -2.02
N TYR A 269 8.49 15.50 -1.65
CA TYR A 269 7.40 16.34 -2.17
C TYR A 269 7.45 17.80 -1.69
N ILE A 270 8.22 18.08 -0.64
CA ILE A 270 8.50 19.41 -0.09
C ILE A 270 9.76 19.98 -0.74
N ARG A 271 10.88 19.24 -0.65
CA ARG A 271 12.19 19.68 -1.15
C ARG A 271 12.22 19.84 -2.66
N ASN A 272 11.50 18.98 -3.36
CA ASN A 272 11.47 18.89 -4.82
C ASN A 272 10.03 19.02 -5.33
N ALA A 273 9.31 20.06 -4.88
CA ALA A 273 7.95 20.32 -5.36
C ALA A 273 7.94 20.45 -6.91
N PRO A 274 7.20 19.59 -7.63
CA PRO A 274 7.21 19.64 -9.09
C PRO A 274 6.50 20.90 -9.59
N SER A 275 7.06 21.51 -10.64
CA SER A 275 6.40 22.63 -11.31
C SER A 275 5.15 22.15 -12.07
N PRO A 276 4.20 23.04 -12.41
CA PRO A 276 3.06 22.68 -13.25
C PRO A 276 3.47 22.03 -14.58
N LEU A 277 4.60 22.45 -15.16
CA LEU A 277 5.15 21.85 -16.38
C LEU A 277 5.57 20.40 -16.17
N LEU A 278 6.24 20.08 -15.05
CA LEU A 278 6.67 18.72 -14.73
C LEU A 278 5.49 17.81 -14.35
N ILE A 279 4.46 18.35 -13.70
CA ILE A 279 3.20 17.63 -13.46
C ILE A 279 2.56 17.26 -14.81
N ARG A 280 2.48 18.22 -15.74
CA ARG A 280 1.90 18.00 -17.07
C ARG A 280 2.73 16.99 -17.88
N LEU A 281 4.06 17.02 -17.78
CA LEU A 281 4.94 16.01 -18.36
C LEU A 281 4.65 14.61 -17.80
N ALA A 282 4.60 14.46 -16.48
CA ALA A 282 4.29 13.19 -15.83
C ALA A 282 2.91 12.64 -16.26
N GLU A 283 1.89 13.49 -16.24
CA GLU A 283 0.53 13.10 -16.64
C GLU A 283 0.48 12.66 -18.11
N ALA A 284 1.09 13.43 -19.03
CA ALA A 284 1.16 13.07 -20.45
C ALA A 284 1.93 11.76 -20.70
N ILE A 285 3.07 11.54 -20.01
CA ILE A 285 3.81 10.28 -20.10
C ILE A 285 2.95 9.11 -19.61
N GLY A 286 2.37 9.21 -18.42
CA GLY A 286 1.59 8.12 -17.83
C GLY A 286 0.31 7.79 -18.61
N MET A 287 -0.28 8.78 -19.27
CA MET A 287 -1.45 8.61 -20.15
C MET A 287 -1.07 8.15 -21.57
N GLY A 288 0.20 8.26 -21.96
CA GLY A 288 0.63 8.01 -23.34
C GLY A 288 0.19 9.10 -24.33
N ASP A 289 -0.06 10.33 -23.86
CA ASP A 289 -0.52 11.44 -24.69
C ASP A 289 0.65 12.14 -25.40
N ILE A 290 1.04 11.59 -26.55
CA ILE A 290 2.14 12.13 -27.37
C ILE A 290 1.84 13.55 -27.88
N SER A 291 0.56 13.90 -28.09
CA SER A 291 0.19 15.25 -28.52
C SER A 291 0.51 16.26 -27.43
N ALA A 292 0.13 15.97 -26.19
CA ALA A 292 0.46 16.81 -25.04
C ALA A 292 1.98 16.90 -24.79
N LEU A 293 2.72 15.80 -25.00
CA LEU A 293 4.19 15.78 -24.92
C LEU A 293 4.84 16.70 -25.95
N ASN A 294 4.40 16.62 -27.21
CA ASN A 294 4.90 17.50 -28.28
C ASN A 294 4.59 18.98 -28.00
N GLU A 295 3.46 19.28 -27.38
CA GLU A 295 3.09 20.64 -27.01
C GLU A 295 4.00 21.23 -25.92
N ILE A 296 4.40 20.44 -24.91
CA ILE A 296 5.33 20.91 -23.86
C ILE A 296 6.79 20.85 -24.25
N ALA A 297 7.16 20.05 -25.25
CA ALA A 297 8.56 19.78 -25.62
C ALA A 297 9.43 21.06 -25.71
N PRO A 298 8.97 22.16 -26.34
CA PRO A 298 9.77 23.38 -26.46
C PRO A 298 10.08 24.08 -25.12
N SER A 299 9.31 23.78 -24.07
CA SER A 299 9.46 24.36 -22.73
C SER A 299 10.32 23.50 -21.79
N LEU A 300 10.67 22.27 -22.21
CA LEU A 300 11.44 21.34 -21.39
C LEU A 300 12.94 21.50 -21.62
N THR A 301 13.72 21.46 -20.55
CA THR A 301 15.17 21.43 -20.61
C THR A 301 15.69 19.99 -20.57
N THR A 302 16.94 19.77 -21.01
CA THR A 302 17.64 18.48 -20.84
C THR A 302 17.70 18.05 -19.37
N LYS A 303 17.80 19.03 -18.45
CA LYS A 303 17.79 18.77 -17.01
C LYS A 303 16.45 18.24 -16.55
N ASP A 304 15.33 18.81 -17.00
CA ASP A 304 13.98 18.35 -16.66
C ASP A 304 13.78 16.89 -17.08
N LEU A 305 14.24 16.54 -18.27
CA LEU A 305 14.14 15.20 -18.85
C LEU A 305 15.10 14.17 -18.23
N ASN A 306 16.13 14.60 -17.50
CA ASN A 306 17.12 13.69 -16.90
C ASN A 306 17.18 13.78 -15.36
N THR A 307 16.28 14.53 -14.74
CA THR A 307 16.11 14.57 -13.29
C THR A 307 14.92 13.68 -12.90
N PRO A 308 15.07 12.75 -11.93
CA PRO A 308 13.95 11.97 -11.43
C PRO A 308 12.82 12.84 -10.84
N MET A 309 11.60 12.30 -10.86
CA MET A 309 10.43 12.92 -10.23
C MET A 309 10.59 13.04 -8.71
N ALA A 310 9.70 13.77 -8.05
CA ALA A 310 9.70 13.94 -6.59
C ALA A 310 9.59 12.62 -5.80
N ASN A 311 8.98 11.59 -6.40
CA ASN A 311 8.92 10.21 -5.89
C ASN A 311 10.11 9.34 -6.32
N LYS A 312 11.13 9.96 -6.91
CA LYS A 312 12.39 9.38 -7.42
C LYS A 312 12.28 8.43 -8.60
N MET A 313 11.09 8.24 -9.16
CA MET A 313 10.97 7.52 -10.42
C MET A 313 11.55 8.35 -11.57
N THR A 314 12.24 7.68 -12.49
CA THR A 314 12.59 8.28 -13.79
C THR A 314 11.36 8.36 -14.69
N TRP A 315 11.43 9.18 -15.74
CA TRP A 315 10.38 9.26 -16.76
C TRP A 315 10.19 7.91 -17.50
N MET A 316 11.27 7.17 -17.73
CA MET A 316 11.22 5.82 -18.31
C MET A 316 10.50 4.83 -17.39
N GLN A 317 10.76 4.88 -16.08
CA GLN A 317 10.06 4.05 -15.10
C GLN A 317 8.57 4.37 -15.03
N LEU A 318 8.18 5.65 -15.14
CA LEU A 318 6.77 6.04 -15.20
C LEU A 318 6.09 5.47 -16.45
N ALA A 319 6.72 5.62 -17.62
CA ALA A 319 6.22 5.05 -18.87
C ALA A 319 6.11 3.52 -18.79
N GLY A 320 7.11 2.84 -18.20
CA GLY A 320 7.11 1.38 -18.02
C GLY A 320 5.99 0.93 -17.08
N HIS A 321 5.81 1.63 -15.95
CA HIS A 321 4.78 1.35 -14.96
C HIS A 321 3.37 1.35 -15.57
N TYR A 322 3.09 2.27 -16.49
CA TYR A 322 1.81 2.36 -17.22
C TYR A 322 1.83 1.75 -18.63
N ARG A 323 2.91 1.05 -19.00
CA ARG A 323 3.09 0.39 -20.31
C ARG A 323 2.94 1.32 -21.53
N GLN A 324 3.43 2.55 -21.41
CA GLN A 324 3.34 3.58 -22.42
C GLN A 324 4.56 3.56 -23.36
N ILE A 325 4.58 2.57 -24.27
CA ILE A 325 5.71 2.34 -25.21
C ILE A 325 5.99 3.58 -26.07
N ALA A 326 4.96 4.19 -26.64
CA ALA A 326 5.13 5.38 -27.49
C ALA A 326 5.72 6.58 -26.70
N ALA A 327 5.35 6.73 -25.42
CA ALA A 327 5.93 7.77 -24.58
C ALA A 327 7.40 7.48 -24.26
N ALA A 328 7.76 6.21 -24.04
CA ALA A 328 9.15 5.80 -23.84
C ALA A 328 10.02 6.07 -25.08
N GLU A 329 9.51 5.78 -26.28
CA GLU A 329 10.19 6.12 -27.54
C GLU A 329 10.35 7.63 -27.70
N TRP A 330 9.30 8.40 -27.37
CA TRP A 330 9.36 9.86 -27.35
C TRP A 330 10.42 10.38 -26.39
N LEU A 331 10.53 9.83 -25.18
CA LEU A 331 11.55 10.21 -24.21
C LEU A 331 12.97 9.97 -24.77
N ILE A 332 13.19 8.83 -25.42
CA ILE A 332 14.48 8.50 -26.05
C ILE A 332 14.85 9.50 -27.15
N THR A 333 13.90 9.88 -28.02
CA THR A 333 14.17 10.85 -29.09
C THR A 333 14.47 12.26 -28.56
N HIS A 334 14.08 12.54 -27.31
CA HIS A 334 14.35 13.80 -26.61
C HIS A 334 15.53 13.72 -25.63
N GLY A 335 16.37 12.69 -25.75
CA GLY A 335 17.64 12.59 -25.01
C GLY A 335 17.50 12.10 -23.57
N VAL A 336 16.42 11.39 -23.24
CA VAL A 336 16.31 10.63 -21.99
C VAL A 336 17.08 9.32 -22.12
N ASN A 337 17.96 9.06 -21.14
CA ASN A 337 18.72 7.82 -21.10
C ASN A 337 17.80 6.61 -20.87
N CYS A 338 18.01 5.56 -21.67
CA CYS A 338 17.32 4.28 -21.55
C CYS A 338 18.29 3.24 -21.00
N THR A 339 17.97 2.67 -19.84
CA THR A 339 18.77 1.59 -19.23
C THR A 339 18.41 0.22 -19.82
N ALA A 340 19.25 -0.79 -19.55
CA ALA A 340 18.95 -2.17 -19.94
C ALA A 340 17.65 -2.67 -19.29
N LEU A 341 17.41 -2.31 -18.02
CA LEU A 341 16.18 -2.64 -17.32
C LEU A 341 14.96 -1.93 -17.93
N ASP A 342 15.08 -0.65 -18.30
CA ASP A 342 13.98 0.04 -18.99
C ASP A 342 13.63 -0.67 -20.30
N ALA A 343 14.63 -0.96 -21.14
CA ALA A 343 14.42 -1.65 -22.40
C ALA A 343 13.78 -3.03 -22.20
N TRP A 344 14.19 -3.76 -21.16
CA TRP A 344 13.57 -5.03 -20.78
C TRP A 344 12.10 -4.87 -20.39
N ASP A 345 11.77 -3.87 -19.57
CA ASP A 345 10.40 -3.61 -19.09
C ASP A 345 9.44 -3.21 -20.23
N PHE A 346 9.95 -2.64 -21.32
CA PHE A 346 9.19 -2.39 -22.56
C PHE A 346 9.16 -3.58 -23.54
N GLY A 347 9.86 -4.68 -23.24
CA GLY A 347 9.95 -5.85 -24.10
C GLY A 347 10.96 -5.71 -25.26
N TRP A 348 11.82 -4.69 -25.25
CA TRP A 348 12.86 -4.44 -26.26
C TRP A 348 14.11 -5.28 -25.97
N LYS A 349 13.99 -6.61 -26.02
CA LYS A 349 15.04 -7.55 -25.60
C LYS A 349 16.38 -7.33 -26.30
N GLU A 350 16.37 -7.10 -27.62
CA GLU A 350 17.58 -6.85 -28.41
C GLU A 350 18.26 -5.54 -27.98
N LYS A 351 17.47 -4.51 -27.65
CA LYS A 351 18.00 -3.24 -27.15
C LYS A 351 18.59 -3.39 -25.76
N ALA A 352 17.96 -4.14 -24.87
CA ALA A 352 18.50 -4.44 -23.54
C ALA A 352 19.84 -5.17 -23.64
N ALA A 353 19.94 -6.18 -24.52
CA ALA A 353 21.19 -6.90 -24.78
C ALA A 353 22.28 -5.99 -25.35
N ALA A 354 21.93 -5.13 -26.31
CA ALA A 354 22.87 -4.17 -26.89
C ALA A 354 23.39 -3.16 -25.87
N LEU A 355 22.53 -2.67 -24.96
CA LEU A 355 22.92 -1.73 -23.90
C LEU A 355 23.89 -2.37 -22.91
N LEU A 356 23.63 -3.60 -22.48
CA LEU A 356 24.53 -4.36 -21.60
C LEU A 356 25.88 -4.64 -22.27
N ALA A 357 25.90 -4.96 -23.57
CA ALA A 357 27.13 -5.23 -24.30
C ALA A 357 27.96 -3.96 -24.57
N ALA A 358 27.31 -2.79 -24.67
CA ALA A 358 27.96 -1.54 -25.04
C ALA A 358 28.63 -0.81 -23.86
N ASP A 359 28.13 -0.96 -22.63
CA ASP A 359 28.64 -0.26 -21.44
C ASP A 359 28.84 -1.22 -20.27
N PRO A 360 30.09 -1.54 -19.89
CA PRO A 360 30.39 -2.34 -18.70
C PRO A 360 29.81 -1.79 -17.39
N ASN A 361 29.55 -0.48 -17.30
CA ASN A 361 28.92 0.12 -16.12
C ASN A 361 27.42 -0.20 -16.04
N GLU A 362 26.75 -0.49 -17.16
CA GLU A 362 25.33 -0.85 -17.19
C GLU A 362 25.11 -2.21 -16.53
N THR A 363 26.04 -3.15 -16.72
CA THR A 363 26.01 -4.49 -16.11
C THR A 363 25.87 -4.45 -14.59
N ASN A 364 26.60 -3.53 -13.93
CA ASN A 364 26.61 -3.36 -12.48
C ASN A 364 25.88 -2.09 -12.02
N ARG A 365 24.99 -1.55 -12.87
CA ARG A 365 24.18 -0.38 -12.53
C ARG A 365 23.39 -0.65 -11.25
N ARG A 366 23.30 0.38 -10.40
CA ARG A 366 22.46 0.41 -9.21
C ARG A 366 21.09 1.01 -9.57
N TYR A 367 20.05 0.20 -9.47
CA TYR A 367 18.66 0.60 -9.71
C TYR A 367 17.96 0.88 -8.38
N TYR A 368 17.00 1.81 -8.43
CA TYR A 368 16.16 2.23 -7.30
C TYR A 368 16.96 2.77 -6.10
N ASP A 369 16.25 3.17 -5.04
CA ASP A 369 16.88 3.70 -3.83
C ASP A 369 17.66 2.66 -3.02
N TRP A 370 17.27 1.39 -3.13
CA TRP A 370 17.90 0.29 -2.39
C TRP A 370 19.15 -0.26 -3.08
N GLY A 371 19.56 0.32 -4.22
CA GLY A 371 20.82 0.01 -4.87
C GLY A 371 20.88 -1.40 -5.45
N ALA A 372 19.80 -1.87 -6.07
CA ALA A 372 19.73 -3.19 -6.69
C ALA A 372 20.64 -3.30 -7.92
N SER A 373 21.30 -4.44 -8.16
CA SER A 373 21.80 -4.77 -9.50
C SER A 373 20.69 -5.38 -10.37
N LEU A 374 20.92 -5.51 -11.68
CA LEU A 374 19.96 -6.17 -12.58
C LEU A 374 19.63 -7.60 -12.13
N LEU A 375 20.60 -8.31 -11.54
CA LEU A 375 20.41 -9.66 -10.98
C LEU A 375 19.51 -9.67 -9.74
N HIS A 376 19.60 -8.65 -8.87
CA HIS A 376 18.70 -8.54 -7.72
C HIS A 376 17.26 -8.33 -8.19
N VAL A 377 17.06 -7.46 -9.18
CA VAL A 377 15.73 -7.20 -9.78
C VAL A 377 15.18 -8.47 -10.42
N ALA A 378 16.01 -9.25 -11.12
CA ALA A 378 15.61 -10.54 -11.68
C ALA A 378 15.21 -11.56 -10.58
N ALA A 379 15.93 -11.59 -9.46
CA ALA A 379 15.64 -12.45 -8.31
C ALA A 379 14.35 -12.10 -7.59
N GLU A 380 14.14 -10.80 -7.33
CA GLU A 380 12.91 -10.25 -6.77
C GLU A 380 11.69 -10.67 -7.62
N ARG A 381 11.75 -10.42 -8.92
CA ARG A 381 10.67 -10.68 -9.86
C ARG A 381 10.49 -12.16 -10.20
N GLY A 382 11.48 -13.00 -9.91
CA GLY A 382 11.52 -14.39 -10.39
C GLY A 382 11.67 -14.47 -11.92
N ASP A 383 12.25 -13.43 -12.54
CA ASP A 383 12.44 -13.32 -13.98
C ASP A 383 13.75 -14.01 -14.41
N THR A 384 13.66 -15.31 -14.71
CA THR A 384 14.82 -16.12 -15.11
C THR A 384 15.41 -15.69 -16.45
N ASP A 385 14.61 -15.11 -17.35
CA ASP A 385 15.09 -14.66 -18.65
C ASP A 385 15.92 -13.37 -18.51
N LEU A 386 15.50 -12.44 -17.65
CA LEU A 386 16.30 -11.26 -17.30
C LEU A 386 17.61 -11.66 -16.63
N LEU A 387 17.57 -12.64 -15.71
CA LEU A 387 18.76 -13.17 -15.06
C LEU A 387 19.76 -13.73 -16.08
N ARG A 388 19.28 -14.54 -17.04
CA ARG A 388 20.10 -15.09 -18.13
C ARG A 388 20.72 -13.98 -18.95
N LEU A 389 19.93 -12.99 -19.37
CA LEU A 389 20.41 -11.86 -20.15
C LEU A 389 21.53 -11.12 -19.40
N ALA A 390 21.30 -10.75 -18.14
CA ALA A 390 22.27 -10.03 -17.32
C ALA A 390 23.61 -10.80 -17.20
N LEU A 391 23.58 -12.12 -17.03
CA LEU A 391 24.78 -12.95 -16.91
C LEU A 391 25.61 -13.02 -18.19
N THR A 392 25.00 -12.82 -19.37
CA THR A 392 25.76 -12.75 -20.63
C THR A 392 26.74 -11.56 -20.67
N ALA A 393 26.53 -10.55 -19.82
CA ALA A 393 27.31 -9.32 -19.77
C ALA A 393 28.38 -9.28 -18.66
N GLY A 394 28.63 -10.40 -17.96
CA GLY A 394 29.69 -10.51 -16.93
C GLY A 394 29.45 -9.69 -15.65
N PRO A 395 28.30 -9.80 -14.97
CA PRO A 395 28.00 -9.00 -13.78
C PRO A 395 28.79 -9.42 -12.55
N ASP A 396 28.98 -8.46 -11.63
CA ASP A 396 29.50 -8.72 -10.29
C ASP A 396 28.44 -9.43 -9.44
N LEU A 397 28.68 -10.71 -9.18
CA LEU A 397 27.78 -11.58 -8.40
C LEU A 397 27.87 -11.33 -6.89
N LEU A 398 28.91 -10.64 -6.43
CA LEU A 398 29.13 -10.31 -5.02
C LEU A 398 28.63 -8.92 -4.66
N LEU A 399 28.10 -8.19 -5.64
CA LEU A 399 27.56 -6.86 -5.44
C LEU A 399 26.40 -6.92 -4.45
N LYS A 400 26.51 -6.21 -3.32
CA LYS A 400 25.48 -6.19 -2.28
C LYS A 400 24.55 -5.01 -2.43
N ASP A 401 23.26 -5.20 -2.19
CA ASP A 401 22.27 -4.12 -2.14
C ASP A 401 22.42 -3.24 -0.87
N PHE A 402 21.88 -2.03 -0.89
CA PHE A 402 22.03 -1.07 0.21
C PHE A 402 21.07 -1.31 1.39
N GLN A 403 20.00 -2.07 1.17
CA GLN A 403 18.91 -2.21 2.14
C GLN A 403 19.07 -3.46 3.03
N HIS A 404 19.56 -4.56 2.46
CA HIS A 404 19.69 -5.85 3.14
C HIS A 404 21.12 -6.36 3.21
N ASP A 405 22.09 -5.65 2.62
CA ASP A 405 23.48 -6.10 2.48
C ASP A 405 23.57 -7.50 1.82
N GLY A 406 22.58 -7.82 0.99
CA GLY A 406 22.42 -9.12 0.35
C GLY A 406 22.94 -9.11 -1.09
N THR A 407 23.51 -10.22 -1.52
CA THR A 407 23.91 -10.47 -2.91
C THR A 407 22.71 -10.96 -3.75
N PRO A 408 22.81 -11.03 -5.09
CA PRO A 408 21.77 -11.64 -5.92
C PRO A 408 21.45 -13.09 -5.52
N MET A 409 22.45 -13.85 -5.04
CA MET A 409 22.25 -15.21 -4.54
C MET A 409 21.40 -15.22 -3.26
N ASP A 410 21.66 -14.30 -2.33
CA ASP A 410 20.89 -14.18 -1.08
C ASP A 410 19.42 -13.87 -1.37
N TRP A 411 19.15 -12.97 -2.33
CA TRP A 411 17.81 -12.67 -2.80
C TRP A 411 17.12 -13.87 -3.44
N ALA A 412 17.81 -14.58 -4.34
CA ALA A 412 17.28 -15.79 -4.97
C ALA A 412 16.93 -16.86 -3.92
N MET A 413 17.74 -17.03 -2.88
CA MET A 413 17.46 -17.93 -1.75
C MET A 413 16.26 -17.46 -0.91
N PHE A 414 16.22 -16.18 -0.56
CA PHE A 414 15.13 -15.60 0.23
C PHE A 414 13.77 -15.78 -0.44
N PHE A 415 13.68 -15.50 -1.74
CA PHE A 415 12.46 -15.69 -2.54
C PHE A 415 12.27 -17.13 -3.04
N LYS A 416 13.16 -18.06 -2.68
CA LYS A 416 13.10 -19.49 -3.03
C LYS A 416 13.04 -19.72 -4.56
N ARG A 417 13.86 -19.01 -5.31
CA ARG A 417 13.98 -19.09 -6.78
C ARG A 417 14.91 -20.23 -7.20
N THR A 418 14.47 -21.47 -7.05
CA THR A 418 15.32 -22.68 -7.25
C THR A 418 16.09 -22.66 -8.58
N ASP A 419 15.42 -22.39 -9.70
CA ASP A 419 16.05 -22.37 -11.03
C ASP A 419 17.14 -21.30 -11.14
N GLN A 420 16.93 -20.13 -10.53
CA GLN A 420 17.88 -19.03 -10.54
C GLN A 420 19.08 -19.29 -9.63
N ILE A 421 18.87 -19.95 -8.49
CA ILE A 421 19.95 -20.37 -7.58
C ILE A 421 20.89 -21.34 -8.31
N GLU A 422 20.33 -22.32 -9.03
CA GLU A 422 21.12 -23.27 -9.81
C GLU A 422 21.90 -22.57 -10.93
N LEU A 423 21.23 -21.65 -11.63
CA LEU A 423 21.83 -20.89 -12.72
C LEU A 423 23.02 -20.03 -12.26
N LEU A 424 22.86 -19.32 -11.14
CA LEU A 424 23.94 -18.54 -10.54
C LEU A 424 25.12 -19.42 -10.09
N ARG A 425 24.85 -20.58 -9.47
CA ARG A 425 25.90 -21.54 -9.07
C ARG A 425 26.69 -22.07 -10.26
N ASN A 426 26.00 -22.46 -11.32
CA ASN A 426 26.65 -22.98 -12.53
C ASN A 426 27.53 -21.90 -13.16
N TYR A 427 26.99 -20.67 -13.29
CA TYR A 427 27.77 -19.56 -13.81
C TYR A 427 29.02 -19.24 -12.96
N MET A 428 28.93 -19.32 -11.63
CA MET A 428 30.10 -19.16 -10.76
C MET A 428 31.14 -20.27 -11.03
N ASN A 429 30.72 -21.53 -11.11
CA ASN A 429 31.64 -22.64 -11.35
C ASN A 429 32.33 -22.56 -12.72
N ASP A 430 31.63 -22.07 -13.75
CA ASP A 430 32.15 -21.94 -15.11
C ASP A 430 33.14 -20.77 -15.27
N ASN A 431 33.18 -19.82 -14.33
CA ASN A 431 33.97 -18.58 -14.40
C ASN A 431 34.97 -18.40 -13.23
N VAL A 432 35.27 -19.47 -12.47
CA VAL A 432 36.30 -19.50 -11.40
C VAL A 432 37.66 -19.95 -11.92
#